data_AF-A0A524JI68-F1
#
_entry.id   AF-A0A524JI68-F1
#
_cell.length_a   1.000
_cell.length_b   1.000
_cell.length_c   1.000
_cell.angle_alpha   90.00
_cell.angle_beta   90.00
_cell.angle_gamma   90.00
#
_symmetry.space_group_name_H-M   'P 1'
#
loop_
_entity.id
_entity.type
_entity.pdbx_description
1 polymer ?
#
loop_
_entity_poly.entity_id
_entity_poly.type
_entity_poly.pdbx_seq_one_letter_code
_entity_poly.pdbx_strand_id
1 'polypeptide(L)'
;MSQDLIAILTALEKPLKFASSKNFANLDKIKALDQLAGDLTLKALSLPLSGAQSKAVENVRDLFKTYESLDFGQKQKVIESSLEIIERLRKSDSPSGSQKKHQDIVTTVEVPIEESDSSFSETEVGG
;
A
#
# COMPACT_ATOMS: atom_id res chain seq x y z
N MET A 1 5.01 -1.47 23.79
CA MET A 1 4.73 -0.19 23.10
C MET A 1 4.33 0.91 24.09
N SER A 2 4.72 2.18 23.89
CA SER A 2 4.33 3.30 24.80
C SER A 2 2.88 3.74 24.58
N GLN A 3 2.23 4.28 25.63
CA GLN A 3 0.85 4.79 25.54
C GLN A 3 0.74 5.97 24.56
N ASP A 4 1.74 6.84 24.51
CA ASP A 4 1.78 7.97 23.58
C ASP A 4 1.79 7.50 22.12
N LEU A 5 2.59 6.48 21.81
CA LEU A 5 2.64 5.91 20.46
C LEU A 5 1.30 5.25 20.10
N ILE A 6 0.70 4.51 21.02
CA ILE A 6 -0.64 3.92 20.81
C ILE A 6 -1.67 5.00 20.52
N ALA A 7 -1.66 6.11 21.27
CA ALA A 7 -2.58 7.22 21.08
C ALA A 7 -2.40 7.88 19.70
N ILE A 8 -1.16 8.11 19.28
CA ILE A 8 -0.84 8.69 17.96
C ILE A 8 -1.30 7.76 16.82
N LEU A 9 -0.97 6.47 16.90
CA LEU A 9 -1.38 5.50 15.88
C LEU A 9 -2.90 5.35 15.83
N THR A 10 -3.58 5.43 16.96
CA THR A 10 -5.05 5.40 17.03
C THR A 10 -5.66 6.65 16.40
N ALA A 11 -5.05 7.83 16.61
CA ALA A 11 -5.49 9.07 15.99
C ALA A 11 -5.33 9.05 14.46
N LEU A 12 -4.29 8.38 13.95
CA LEU A 12 -4.09 8.18 12.51
C LEU A 12 -4.98 7.07 11.93
N GLU A 13 -5.18 5.97 12.65
CA GLU A 13 -5.99 4.83 12.19
C GLU A 13 -7.46 5.20 11.99
N LYS A 14 -8.03 6.06 12.82
CA LYS A 14 -9.44 6.50 12.72
C LYS A 14 -9.79 7.10 11.35
N PRO A 15 -9.11 8.15 10.86
CA PRO A 15 -9.38 8.69 9.53
C PRO A 15 -9.05 7.68 8.43
N LEU A 16 -8.02 6.85 8.56
CA LEU A 16 -7.73 5.80 7.56
C LEU A 16 -8.85 4.77 7.45
N LYS A 17 -9.42 4.33 8.57
CA LYS A 17 -10.60 3.44 8.58
C LYS A 17 -11.85 4.12 8.03
N PHE A 18 -12.02 5.41 8.33
CA PHE A 18 -13.12 6.17 7.74
C PHE A 18 -12.95 6.28 6.22
N ALA A 19 -11.72 6.54 5.75
CA ALA A 19 -11.39 6.60 4.34
C ALA A 19 -11.64 5.27 3.65
N SER A 20 -11.22 4.14 4.22
CA SER A 20 -11.40 2.80 3.63
C SER A 20 -12.80 2.23 3.75
N SER A 21 -13.66 2.84 4.57
CA SER A 21 -15.05 2.40 4.71
C SER A 21 -15.83 2.55 3.40
N LYS A 22 -16.83 1.68 3.21
CA LYS A 22 -17.74 1.70 2.05
C LYS A 22 -17.00 1.75 0.70
N ASN A 23 -15.99 0.89 0.51
CA ASN A 23 -15.17 0.83 -0.71
C ASN A 23 -14.52 2.17 -1.06
N PHE A 24 -13.99 2.86 -0.06
CA PHE A 24 -13.32 4.15 -0.23
C PHE A 24 -14.20 5.33 -0.67
N ALA A 25 -15.52 5.22 -0.53
CA ALA A 25 -16.45 6.31 -0.89
C ALA A 25 -16.30 7.59 -0.03
N ASN A 26 -15.52 7.53 1.05
CA ASN A 26 -15.26 8.67 1.93
C ASN A 26 -13.84 9.24 1.77
N LEU A 27 -13.05 8.72 0.84
CA LEU A 27 -11.65 9.12 0.67
C LEU A 27 -11.52 10.63 0.40
N ASP A 28 -12.37 11.19 -0.47
CA ASP A 28 -12.39 12.63 -0.78
C ASP A 28 -12.99 13.51 0.34
N LYS A 29 -13.62 12.91 1.36
CA LYS A 29 -14.18 13.65 2.49
C LYS A 29 -13.15 14.00 3.55
N ILE A 30 -12.01 13.32 3.53
CA ILE A 30 -10.90 13.58 4.47
C ILE A 30 -9.91 14.50 3.78
N LYS A 31 -9.98 15.78 4.13
CA LYS A 31 -9.03 16.78 3.64
C LYS A 31 -7.74 16.71 4.44
N ALA A 32 -6.62 17.02 3.79
CA ALA A 32 -5.30 17.13 4.41
C ALA A 32 -4.87 15.87 5.19
N LEU A 33 -5.22 14.69 4.67
CA LEU A 33 -4.86 13.41 5.28
C LEU A 33 -3.33 13.21 5.27
N ASP A 34 -2.66 13.69 4.23
CA ASP A 34 -1.21 13.76 4.10
C ASP A 34 -0.57 14.58 5.22
N GLN A 35 -1.10 15.78 5.49
CA GLN A 35 -0.60 16.66 6.53
C GLN A 35 -0.83 16.05 7.91
N LEU A 36 -2.03 15.51 8.17
CA LEU A 36 -2.33 14.83 9.42
C LEU A 36 -1.39 13.64 9.67
N ALA A 37 -1.15 12.83 8.65
CA ALA A 37 -0.22 11.70 8.73
C ALA A 37 1.21 12.18 8.98
N GLY A 38 1.65 13.25 8.30
CA GLY A 38 2.94 13.88 8.51
C GLY A 38 3.13 14.36 9.95
N ASP A 39 2.17 15.11 10.49
CA ASP A 39 2.24 15.69 11.83
C ASP A 39 2.25 14.58 12.91
N LEU A 40 1.37 13.58 12.78
CA LEU A 40 1.28 12.48 13.73
C LEU A 40 2.52 11.59 13.70
N THR A 41 3.05 11.28 12.51
CA THR A 41 4.26 10.46 12.39
C THR A 41 5.50 11.20 12.88
N LEU A 42 5.63 12.51 12.62
CA LEU A 42 6.70 13.33 13.20
C LEU A 42 6.64 13.34 14.73
N LYS A 43 5.43 13.49 15.30
CA LYS A 43 5.24 13.40 16.75
C LYS A 43 5.64 12.02 17.27
N ALA A 44 5.28 10.93 16.59
CA ALA A 44 5.69 9.59 16.99
C ALA A 44 7.22 9.41 16.94
N LEU A 45 7.90 9.93 15.91
CA LEU A 45 9.36 9.84 15.78
C LEU A 45 10.12 10.64 16.84
N SER A 46 9.47 11.60 17.51
CA SER A 46 10.05 12.30 18.66
C SER A 46 10.04 11.49 19.96
N LEU A 47 9.31 10.36 19.98
CA LEU A 47 9.25 9.47 21.14
C LEU A 47 10.46 8.52 21.16
N PRO A 48 10.83 7.96 22.34
CA PRO A 48 11.82 6.89 22.41
C PRO A 48 11.25 5.59 21.83
N LEU A 49 11.42 5.42 20.51
CA LEU A 49 10.97 4.26 19.75
C LEU A 49 12.07 3.19 19.63
N SER A 50 11.67 1.92 19.53
CA SER A 50 12.59 0.88 19.06
C SER A 50 12.90 1.07 17.57
N GLY A 51 14.02 0.52 17.07
CA GLY A 51 14.37 0.64 15.65
C GLY A 51 13.29 0.10 14.70
N ALA A 52 12.59 -0.98 15.10
CA ALA A 52 11.47 -1.52 14.34
C ALA A 52 10.25 -0.57 14.35
N GLN A 53 9.96 0.07 15.49
CA GLN A 53 8.88 1.06 15.61
C GLN A 53 9.18 2.31 14.78
N SER A 54 10.40 2.86 14.89
CA SER A 54 10.81 4.04 14.11
C SER A 54 10.69 3.77 12.61
N LYS A 55 11.21 2.64 12.14
CA LYS A 55 11.14 2.26 10.72
C LYS A 55 9.70 2.09 10.22
N ALA A 56 8.82 1.51 11.04
CA ALA A 56 7.41 1.39 10.67
C ALA A 56 6.73 2.76 10.56
N VAL A 57 6.99 3.67 11.49
CA VAL A 57 6.45 5.03 11.48
C VAL A 57 7.00 5.84 10.30
N GLU A 58 8.29 5.70 9.98
CA GLU A 58 8.92 6.31 8.79
C GLU A 58 8.28 5.82 7.49
N ASN A 59 8.07 4.50 7.36
CA ASN A 59 7.41 3.94 6.18
C ASN A 59 6.01 4.53 5.98
N VAL A 60 5.22 4.66 7.06
CA VAL A 60 3.90 5.30 6.98
C VAL A 60 4.05 6.75 6.51
N ARG A 61 4.96 7.53 7.11
CA ARG A 61 5.20 8.92 6.71
C ARG A 61 5.56 9.04 5.23
N ASP A 62 6.43 8.16 4.73
CA ASP A 62 6.91 8.22 3.36
C ASP A 62 5.81 7.90 2.33
N LEU A 63 4.87 7.00 2.67
CA LEU A 63 3.68 6.77 1.84
C LEU A 63 2.80 8.02 1.68
N PHE A 64 2.77 8.89 2.69
CA PHE A 64 1.94 10.09 2.67
C PHE A 64 2.61 11.32 2.03
N LYS A 65 3.93 11.31 1.82
CA LYS A 65 4.67 12.45 1.23
C LYS A 65 4.16 12.88 -0.14
N THR A 66 3.74 11.94 -0.98
CA THR A 66 3.23 12.22 -2.32
C THR A 66 1.72 12.03 -2.44
N TYR A 67 1.03 11.80 -1.31
CA TYR A 67 -0.35 11.32 -1.30
C TYR A 67 -1.32 12.22 -2.06
N GLU A 68 -1.23 13.54 -1.88
CA GLU A 68 -2.11 14.50 -2.55
C GLU A 68 -2.04 14.39 -4.09
N SER A 69 -0.85 14.10 -4.62
CA SER A 69 -0.58 13.98 -6.06
C SER A 69 -0.93 12.62 -6.65
N LEU A 70 -1.34 11.65 -5.84
CA LEU A 70 -1.69 10.29 -6.29
C LEU A 70 -3.12 10.22 -6.85
N ASP A 71 -3.33 9.29 -7.79
CA ASP A 71 -4.67 8.95 -8.27
C ASP A 71 -5.47 8.17 -7.21
N PHE A 72 -6.80 8.14 -7.36
CA PHE A 72 -7.70 7.48 -6.42
C PHE A 72 -7.28 6.03 -6.08
N GLY A 73 -6.95 5.22 -7.09
CA GLY A 73 -6.52 3.83 -6.88
C GLY A 73 -5.18 3.71 -6.13
N GLN A 74 -4.27 4.66 -6.30
CA GLN A 74 -3.01 4.71 -5.55
C GLN A 74 -3.23 5.17 -4.11
N LYS A 75 -4.12 6.15 -3.89
CA LYS A 75 -4.53 6.60 -2.55
C LYS A 75 -5.13 5.46 -1.73
N GLN A 76 -5.94 4.60 -2.36
CA GLN A 76 -6.46 3.37 -1.72
C GLN A 76 -5.32 2.47 -1.24
N LYS A 77 -4.34 2.18 -2.11
CA LYS A 77 -3.17 1.35 -1.76
C LYS A 77 -2.36 1.94 -0.61
N VAL A 78 -2.20 3.27 -0.57
CA VAL A 78 -1.52 3.96 0.54
C VAL A 78 -2.26 3.76 1.85
N ILE A 79 -3.59 3.93 1.85
CA ILE A 79 -4.42 3.73 3.05
C ILE A 79 -4.32 2.28 3.54
N GLU A 80 -4.46 1.31 2.64
CA GLU A 80 -4.37 -0.12 2.97
C GLU A 80 -2.99 -0.48 3.53
N SER A 81 -1.93 -0.07 2.85
CA SER A 81 -0.54 -0.33 3.28
C SER A 81 -0.27 0.29 4.65
N SER A 82 -0.77 1.50 4.88
CA SER A 82 -0.62 2.19 6.16
C SER A 82 -1.35 1.47 7.29
N LEU A 83 -2.59 1.03 7.05
CA LEU A 83 -3.36 0.24 8.01
C LEU A 83 -2.67 -1.08 8.33
N GLU A 84 -2.10 -1.77 7.34
CA GLU A 84 -1.35 -3.01 7.55
C GLU A 84 -0.11 -2.79 8.40
N ILE A 85 0.67 -1.72 8.14
CA ILE A 85 1.84 -1.37 8.94
C ILE A 85 1.45 -1.11 10.39
N ILE A 86 0.39 -0.32 10.62
CA ILE A 86 -0.12 -0.01 11.98
C ILE A 86 -0.56 -1.29 12.70
N GLU A 87 -1.29 -2.18 12.02
CA GLU A 87 -1.74 -3.46 12.58
C GLU A 87 -0.56 -4.38 12.92
N ARG A 88 0.40 -4.51 12.00
CA ARG A 88 1.62 -5.30 12.21
C ARG A 88 2.42 -4.76 13.38
N LEU A 89 2.52 -3.44 13.51
CA LEU A 89 3.26 -2.82 14.59
C LEU A 89 2.63 -3.11 15.96
N ARG A 90 1.29 -3.14 16.05
CA ARG A 90 0.58 -3.56 17.27
C ARG A 90 0.74 -5.06 17.55
N LYS A 91 0.68 -5.89 16.52
CA LYS A 91 0.86 -7.35 16.65
C LYS A 91 2.29 -7.73 16.97
N SER A 92 3.29 -6.97 16.55
CA SER A 92 4.70 -7.28 16.86
C SER A 92 5.02 -7.17 18.36
N ASP A 93 4.21 -6.42 19.11
CA ASP A 93 4.26 -6.30 20.58
C ASP A 93 3.43 -7.42 21.27
N SER A 94 2.69 -8.24 20.51
CA SER A 94 1.87 -9.36 21.00
C SER A 94 2.37 -10.69 20.41
N PRO A 95 2.68 -11.73 21.20
CA PRO A 95 3.07 -13.03 20.66
C PRO A 95 1.84 -13.72 20.05
N SER A 96 1.48 -13.41 18.81
CA SER A 96 0.49 -14.21 18.08
C SER A 96 0.66 -14.09 16.57
N GLY A 97 1.21 -15.17 16.01
CA GLY A 97 1.48 -15.34 14.60
C GLY A 97 0.19 -15.32 13.77
N SER A 98 0.24 -14.59 12.66
CA SER A 98 -0.64 -14.83 11.52
C SER A 98 0.07 -14.27 10.30
N GLN A 99 0.84 -15.16 9.66
CA GLN A 99 1.39 -14.95 8.33
C GLN A 99 0.21 -14.75 7.35
N LYS A 100 0.03 -13.54 6.83
CA LYS A 100 -0.76 -13.34 5.61
C LYS A 100 0.17 -13.61 4.43
N LYS A 101 -0.14 -14.70 3.73
CA LYS A 101 0.48 -15.16 2.49
C LYS A 101 0.38 -14.07 1.42
N HIS A 102 1.51 -13.83 0.77
CA HIS A 102 1.73 -12.91 -0.33
C HIS A 102 0.66 -13.02 -1.42
N GLN A 103 0.34 -11.83 -1.93
CA GLN A 103 -0.21 -11.55 -3.25
C GLN A 103 0.77 -12.09 -4.29
N ASP A 104 0.26 -12.81 -5.29
CA ASP A 104 0.99 -12.99 -6.55
C ASP A 104 0.37 -12.07 -7.60
N ILE A 105 1.26 -11.36 -8.26
CA ILE A 105 1.03 -10.13 -8.99
C ILE A 105 0.82 -10.53 -10.45
N VAL A 106 -0.23 -9.98 -11.05
CA VAL A 106 -0.45 -9.96 -12.50
C VAL A 106 0.84 -9.48 -13.19
N THR A 107 1.52 -10.40 -13.88
CA THR A 107 2.54 -10.06 -14.89
C THR A 107 1.86 -10.09 -16.25
N THR A 108 1.78 -8.92 -16.85
CA THR A 108 1.36 -8.69 -18.23
C THR A 108 2.48 -9.08 -19.20
N VAL A 109 2.05 -9.53 -20.38
CA VAL A 109 2.79 -9.66 -21.66
C VAL A 109 3.59 -10.95 -21.87
N GLU A 110 2.99 -11.90 -22.57
CA GLU A 110 3.70 -12.63 -23.62
C GLU A 110 2.73 -12.83 -24.80
N VAL A 111 3.12 -12.26 -25.93
CA VAL A 111 2.52 -12.49 -27.24
C VAL A 111 3.24 -13.72 -27.80
N PRO A 112 2.60 -14.88 -27.99
CA PRO A 112 3.25 -15.99 -28.67
C PRO A 112 3.19 -15.74 -30.17
N ILE A 113 4.29 -15.20 -30.70
CA ILE A 113 4.73 -15.43 -32.07
C ILE A 113 5.26 -16.87 -32.09
N GLU A 114 4.41 -17.82 -32.46
CA GLU A 114 4.87 -19.13 -32.95
C GLU A 114 4.71 -19.14 -34.46
N GLU A 115 5.82 -18.82 -35.14
CA GLU A 115 6.11 -19.37 -36.46
C GLU A 115 6.29 -20.88 -36.32
N SER A 116 5.46 -21.66 -37.03
CA SER A 116 5.69 -23.01 -37.56
C SER A 116 4.33 -23.55 -38.01
N ASP A 117 4.12 -24.21 -39.14
CA ASP A 117 4.90 -24.51 -40.32
C ASP A 117 3.87 -25.14 -41.30
N SER A 118 4.14 -25.09 -42.60
CA SER A 118 3.53 -25.95 -43.64
C SER A 118 2.04 -25.78 -44.00
N SER A 119 1.80 -25.17 -45.16
CA SER A 119 1.57 -25.94 -46.40
C SER A 119 0.90 -25.04 -47.45
N PHE A 120 1.69 -24.55 -48.41
CA PHE A 120 1.16 -24.03 -49.67
C PHE A 120 2.04 -24.55 -50.80
N SER A 121 1.68 -25.73 -51.30
CA SER A 121 2.26 -26.28 -52.52
C SER A 121 1.70 -25.54 -53.74
N GLU A 122 2.61 -24.81 -54.39
CA GLU A 122 2.92 -24.87 -55.82
C GLU A 122 1.76 -24.77 -56.83
N THR A 123 1.74 -23.69 -57.62
CA THR A 123 2.00 -23.70 -59.09
C THR A 123 1.67 -22.31 -59.67
N GLU A 124 2.68 -21.55 -60.11
CA GLU A 124 2.49 -20.40 -61.02
C GLU A 124 3.12 -20.73 -62.38
N VAL A 125 2.37 -20.38 -63.41
CA VAL A 125 2.64 -20.51 -64.85
C VAL A 125 3.35 -19.24 -65.32
N GLY A 126 4.36 -19.34 -66.19
CA GLY A 126 4.73 -18.19 -67.02
C GLY A 126 6.12 -18.23 -67.64
N GLY A 127 6.22 -18.85 -68.82
CA GLY A 127 7.18 -18.51 -69.87
C GLY A 127 6.41 -18.14 -71.12
#